data_AF-A0A1I5D4H9-F1
#
_entry.id   AF-A0A1I5D4H9-F1
#
_cell.length_a   1.000
_cell.length_b   1.000
_cell.length_c   1.000
_cell.angle_alpha   90.00
_cell.angle_beta   90.00
_cell.angle_gamma   90.00
#
_symmetry.space_group_name_H-M   'P 1'
#
loop_
_entity.id
_entity.type
_entity.pdbx_description
1 polymer ?
#
loop_
_entity_poly.entity_id
_entity_poly.type
_entity_poly.pdbx_seq_one_letter_code
_entity_poly.pdbx_strand_id
1 'polypeptide(L)'
;MTARDTPQDTPQNPAPRNTARGKGISVSHDLEPHDWSNEETAAYEAAIEAVNGAVGAYSARIAAEEAKDVPDPAVIEAARAAQGRLAKERERLRSADREQIAEARSRYARLAREVMADLT
;
A
#
# COMPACT_ATOMS: atom_id res chain seq x y z
N MET A 1 -2.38 -55.77 60.34
CA MET A 1 -3.15 -56.25 59.17
C MET A 1 -3.69 -55.01 58.47
N THR A 2 -3.21 -54.76 57.26
CA THR A 2 -3.30 -53.54 56.46
C THR A 2 -4.60 -53.42 55.65
N ALA A 3 -5.11 -52.18 55.57
CA ALA A 3 -5.78 -51.46 54.47
C ALA A 3 -6.85 -52.13 53.57
N ARG A 4 -7.94 -51.37 53.32
CA ARG A 4 -8.61 -51.09 52.02
C ARG A 4 -9.82 -50.17 52.29
N ASP A 5 -9.77 -48.89 51.91
CA ASP A 5 -10.16 -48.31 50.61
C ASP A 5 -11.69 -48.27 50.41
N THR A 6 -12.26 -47.06 50.57
CA THR A 6 -13.65 -46.71 50.24
C THR A 6 -13.64 -45.63 49.15
N PRO A 7 -14.40 -45.76 48.04
CA PRO A 7 -14.41 -44.79 46.96
C PRO A 7 -15.32 -43.58 47.23
N GLN A 8 -14.89 -42.41 46.73
CA GLN A 8 -15.54 -41.11 46.83
C GLN A 8 -16.71 -40.93 45.86
N ASP A 9 -17.73 -40.21 46.34
CA ASP A 9 -18.91 -39.69 45.65
C ASP A 9 -18.60 -38.90 44.37
N THR A 10 -19.44 -39.09 43.36
CA THR A 10 -19.53 -38.25 42.15
C THR A 10 -20.86 -37.51 42.13
N PRO A 11 -20.90 -36.17 41.95
CA PRO A 11 -22.09 -35.49 41.48
C PRO A 11 -22.04 -35.16 39.97
N GLN A 12 -23.18 -35.41 39.33
CA GLN A 12 -23.51 -35.18 37.92
C GLN A 12 -23.34 -33.72 37.45
N ASN A 13 -22.88 -33.54 36.21
CA ASN A 13 -22.85 -32.25 35.49
C ASN A 13 -23.91 -32.24 34.37
N PRO A 14 -24.80 -31.23 34.26
CA PRO A 14 -25.95 -31.27 33.34
C PRO A 14 -25.66 -30.81 31.89
N ALA A 15 -26.60 -31.19 31.02
CA ALA A 15 -26.66 -31.13 29.56
C ALA A 15 -26.27 -29.80 28.84
N PRO A 16 -25.87 -29.86 27.55
CA PRO A 16 -25.41 -28.71 26.78
C PRO A 16 -26.56 -27.78 26.37
N ARG A 17 -26.40 -26.47 26.63
CA ARG A 17 -27.32 -25.44 26.15
C ARG A 17 -27.08 -25.16 24.66
N ASN A 18 -28.13 -25.40 23.87
CA ASN A 18 -28.27 -24.93 22.50
C ASN A 18 -28.20 -23.40 22.47
N THR A 19 -27.21 -22.84 21.77
CA THR A 19 -27.19 -21.42 21.40
C THR A 19 -26.97 -21.32 19.89
N ALA A 20 -28.07 -21.06 19.19
CA ALA A 20 -28.03 -20.52 17.84
C ALA A 20 -27.30 -19.17 17.87
N ARG A 21 -26.09 -19.11 17.32
CA ARG A 21 -25.43 -17.87 16.91
C ARG A 21 -25.29 -17.88 15.40
N GLY A 22 -25.76 -16.79 14.79
CA GLY A 22 -25.84 -16.62 13.35
C GLY A 22 -24.53 -16.92 12.63
N LYS A 23 -24.65 -17.61 11.49
CA LYS A 23 -23.60 -17.74 10.49
C LYS A 23 -23.30 -16.37 9.90
N GLY A 24 -22.45 -15.60 10.56
CA GLY A 24 -21.66 -14.58 9.87
C GLY A 24 -20.67 -15.33 8.98
N ILE A 25 -20.85 -15.27 7.67
CA ILE A 25 -19.84 -15.76 6.73
C ILE A 25 -18.64 -14.82 6.89
N SER A 26 -17.63 -15.27 7.62
CA SER A 26 -16.33 -14.57 7.67
C SER A 26 -15.59 -14.90 6.39
N VAL A 27 -15.64 -13.98 5.43
CA VAL A 27 -14.94 -14.08 4.13
C VAL A 27 -13.42 -14.19 4.30
N SER A 28 -12.89 -13.82 5.46
CA SER A 28 -11.45 -13.88 5.76
C SER A 28 -10.87 -15.29 5.89
N HIS A 29 -11.68 -16.33 6.12
CA HIS A 29 -11.18 -17.71 6.26
C HIS A 29 -10.87 -18.36 4.91
N ASP A 30 -11.50 -17.88 3.83
CA ASP A 30 -11.33 -18.41 2.46
C ASP A 30 -10.25 -17.66 1.67
N LEU A 31 -9.59 -16.65 2.28
CA LEU A 31 -8.46 -15.97 1.68
C LEU A 31 -7.19 -16.75 2.03
N GLU A 32 -6.59 -17.43 1.04
CA GLU A 32 -5.27 -18.03 1.21
C GLU A 32 -4.25 -16.97 1.65
N PRO A 33 -3.35 -17.29 2.60
CA PRO A 33 -2.25 -16.40 2.97
C PRO A 33 -1.41 -16.08 1.73
N HIS A 34 -1.39 -14.82 1.31
CA HIS A 34 -0.47 -14.38 0.28
C HIS A 34 0.86 -13.98 0.94
N ASP A 35 1.87 -14.83 0.75
CA ASP A 35 3.21 -14.60 1.29
C ASP A 35 3.96 -13.64 0.34
N TRP A 36 4.08 -12.37 0.75
CA TRP A 36 4.85 -11.38 0.01
C TRP A 36 6.34 -11.66 0.23
N SER A 37 7.10 -11.81 -0.85
CA SER A 37 8.55 -11.77 -0.68
C SER A 37 8.98 -10.35 -0.28
N ASN A 38 9.95 -10.23 0.64
CA ASN A 38 10.53 -8.94 1.00
C ASN A 38 11.02 -8.16 -0.24
N GLU A 39 11.43 -8.87 -1.28
CA GLU A 39 11.87 -8.28 -2.56
C GLU A 39 10.71 -7.64 -3.34
N GLU A 40 9.53 -8.27 -3.38
CA GLU A 40 8.34 -7.70 -4.04
C GLU A 40 7.84 -6.46 -3.32
N THR A 41 7.81 -6.47 -1.99
CA THR A 41 7.49 -5.28 -1.20
C THR A 41 8.50 -4.16 -1.47
N ALA A 42 9.80 -4.45 -1.42
CA ALA A 42 10.83 -3.45 -1.69
C ALA A 42 10.74 -2.89 -3.12
N ALA A 43 10.44 -3.72 -4.11
CA ALA A 43 10.28 -3.29 -5.49
C ALA A 43 9.06 -2.38 -5.67
N TYR A 44 7.93 -2.73 -5.05
CA TYR A 44 6.73 -1.90 -5.07
C TYR A 44 6.95 -0.55 -4.39
N GLU A 45 7.54 -0.52 -3.19
CA GLU A 45 7.87 0.73 -2.50
C GLU A 45 8.84 1.59 -3.33
N ALA A 46 9.84 0.97 -3.97
CA ALA A 46 10.73 1.70 -4.87
C ALA A 46 9.99 2.31 -6.09
N ALA A 47 8.93 1.68 -6.59
CA ALA A 47 8.09 2.26 -7.62
C ALA A 47 7.27 3.45 -7.10
N ILE A 48 6.71 3.34 -5.90
CA ILE A 48 5.99 4.43 -5.23
C ILE A 48 6.91 5.63 -5.02
N GLU A 49 8.13 5.41 -4.54
CA GLU A 49 9.12 6.47 -4.36
C GLU A 49 9.54 7.11 -5.68
N ALA A 50 9.67 6.34 -6.77
CA ALA A 50 9.94 6.91 -8.08
C ALA A 50 8.82 7.85 -8.56
N VAL A 51 7.55 7.48 -8.37
CA VAL A 51 6.40 8.35 -8.69
C VAL A 51 6.42 9.60 -7.81
N ASN A 52 6.63 9.45 -6.50
CA ASN A 52 6.71 10.57 -5.57
C ASN A 52 7.86 11.52 -5.92
N GLY A 53 9.01 11.00 -6.36
CA GLY A 53 10.12 11.80 -6.86
C GLY A 53 9.74 12.65 -8.07
N ALA A 54 8.99 12.10 -9.03
CA ALA A 54 8.48 12.86 -10.17
C ALA A 54 7.47 13.94 -9.75
N VAL A 55 6.58 13.65 -8.79
CA VAL A 55 5.67 14.65 -8.21
C VAL A 55 6.45 15.79 -7.55
N GLY A 56 7.50 15.44 -6.79
CA GLY A 56 8.40 16.40 -6.14
C GLY A 56 9.14 17.30 -7.14
N ALA A 57 9.60 16.75 -8.26
CA ALA A 57 10.23 17.53 -9.33
C ALA A 57 9.26 18.57 -9.92
N TYR A 58 8.00 18.20 -10.15
CA TYR A 58 6.99 19.17 -10.58
C TYR A 58 6.64 20.20 -9.50
N SER A 59 6.66 19.84 -8.21
CA SER A 59 6.52 20.83 -7.13
C SER A 59 7.66 21.84 -7.16
N ALA A 60 8.90 21.39 -7.37
CA ALA A 60 10.06 22.28 -7.51
C ALA A 60 9.92 23.20 -8.73
N ARG A 61 9.41 22.68 -9.86
CA ARG A 61 9.12 23.49 -11.05
C ARG A 61 8.07 24.57 -10.79
N ILE A 62 6.99 24.24 -10.08
CA ILE A 62 5.95 25.22 -9.68
C ILE A 62 6.59 26.31 -8.82
N ALA A 63 7.33 25.92 -7.78
CA ALA A 63 7.99 26.87 -6.89
C ALA A 63 8.99 27.78 -7.62
N ALA A 64 9.75 27.24 -8.58
CA ALA A 64 10.69 28.01 -9.38
C ALA A 64 9.98 29.02 -10.30
N GLU A 65 8.83 28.65 -10.88
CA GLU A 65 8.01 29.56 -11.70
C GLU A 65 7.36 30.65 -10.85
N GLU A 66 6.77 30.28 -9.70
CA GLU A 66 6.12 31.19 -8.76
C GLU A 66 7.11 32.22 -8.17
N ALA A 67 8.41 31.92 -8.15
CA ALA A 67 9.45 32.81 -7.65
C ALA A 67 9.93 33.87 -8.67
N LYS A 68 9.50 33.82 -9.93
CA LYS A 68 9.88 34.82 -10.94
C LYS A 68 9.18 36.16 -10.70
N ASP A 69 9.78 37.25 -11.17
CA ASP A 69 9.16 38.59 -11.12
C ASP A 69 7.81 38.65 -11.84
N VAL A 70 7.69 37.89 -12.93
CA VAL A 70 6.45 37.69 -13.69
C VAL A 70 6.28 36.18 -13.93
N PRO A 71 5.59 35.44 -13.05
CA PRO A 71 5.33 34.02 -13.24
C PRO A 71 4.46 33.76 -14.48
N ASP A 72 4.74 32.67 -15.19
CA ASP A 72 3.87 32.16 -16.26
C ASP A 72 2.80 31.19 -15.71
N PRO A 73 1.51 31.58 -15.68
CA PRO A 73 0.45 30.72 -15.19
C PRO A 73 0.32 29.41 -15.97
N ALA A 74 0.65 29.40 -17.27
CA ALA A 74 0.54 28.20 -18.09
C ALA A 74 1.53 27.12 -17.67
N VAL A 75 2.73 27.50 -17.23
CA VAL A 75 3.74 26.57 -16.71
C VAL A 75 3.27 25.94 -15.40
N ILE A 76 2.70 26.75 -14.50
CA ILE A 76 2.15 26.29 -13.21
C ILE A 76 1.00 25.31 -13.44
N GLU A 77 0.03 25.67 -14.28
CA GLU A 77 -1.12 24.81 -14.57
C GLU A 77 -0.71 23.51 -15.25
N ALA A 78 0.24 23.55 -16.19
CA ALA A 78 0.78 22.34 -16.81
C ALA A 78 1.45 21.41 -15.79
N ALA A 79 2.22 21.96 -14.85
CA ALA A 79 2.87 21.19 -13.79
C ALA A 79 1.84 20.59 -12.81
N ARG A 80 0.82 21.35 -12.39
CA ARG A 80 -0.28 20.85 -11.55
C ARG A 80 -1.04 19.73 -12.25
N ALA A 81 -1.35 19.89 -13.54
CA ALA A 81 -1.99 18.85 -14.33
C ALA A 81 -1.12 17.57 -14.43
N ALA A 82 0.21 17.73 -14.53
CA ALA A 82 1.13 16.60 -14.51
C ALA A 82 1.11 15.85 -13.17
N GLN A 83 1.14 16.56 -12.04
CA GLN A 83 0.98 15.94 -10.72
C GLN A 83 -0.34 15.19 -10.58
N GLY A 84 -1.44 15.76 -11.08
CA GLY A 84 -2.74 15.09 -11.10
C GLY A 84 -2.76 13.81 -11.95
N ARG A 85 -2.00 13.75 -13.04
CA ARG A 85 -1.82 12.51 -13.83
C ARG A 85 -1.01 11.48 -13.05
N LEU A 86 0.12 11.88 -12.45
CA LEU A 86 0.99 11.00 -11.66
C LEU A 86 0.25 10.38 -10.47
N ALA A 87 -0.60 11.14 -9.77
CA ALA A 87 -1.43 10.61 -8.68
C ALA A 87 -2.34 9.46 -9.18
N LYS A 88 -3.02 9.65 -10.31
CA LYS A 88 -3.86 8.61 -10.90
C LYS A 88 -3.05 7.42 -11.43
N GLU A 89 -1.84 7.65 -11.93
CA GLU A 89 -0.95 6.56 -12.34
C GLU A 89 -0.49 5.73 -11.13
N ARG A 90 -0.14 6.37 -10.02
CA ARG A 90 0.19 5.71 -8.75
C ARG A 90 -0.95 4.81 -8.25
N GLU A 91 -2.18 5.30 -8.27
CA GLU A 91 -3.39 4.54 -7.86
C GLU A 91 -3.64 3.29 -8.73
N ARG A 92 -3.11 3.29 -9.96
CA ARG A 92 -3.24 2.16 -10.89
C ARG A 92 -2.13 1.13 -10.73
N LEU A 93 -1.09 1.41 -9.94
CA LEU A 93 -0.05 0.42 -9.68
C LEU A 93 -0.64 -0.80 -8.96
N ARG A 94 -0.19 -1.98 -9.38
CA ARG A 94 -0.55 -3.27 -8.82
C ARG A 94 0.71 -3.90 -8.27
N SER A 95 0.71 -4.13 -6.96
CA SER A 95 1.88 -4.65 -6.25
C SER A 95 2.26 -6.08 -6.69
N ALA A 96 1.34 -6.83 -7.29
CA ALA A 96 1.60 -8.15 -7.89
C ALA A 96 2.13 -8.10 -9.34
N ASP A 97 2.10 -6.93 -10.00
CA ASP A 97 2.53 -6.78 -11.40
C ASP A 97 3.99 -6.33 -11.46
N ARG A 98 4.90 -7.32 -11.55
CA ARG A 98 6.35 -7.08 -11.54
C ARG A 98 6.85 -6.26 -12.73
N GLU A 99 6.24 -6.43 -13.91
CA GLU A 99 6.62 -5.70 -15.12
C GLU A 99 6.22 -4.23 -14.98
N GLN A 100 4.99 -3.96 -14.55
CA GLN A 100 4.51 -2.61 -14.28
C GLN A 100 5.36 -1.90 -13.22
N ILE A 101 5.76 -2.59 -12.15
CA ILE A 101 6.65 -2.04 -11.10
C ILE A 101 8.01 -1.64 -11.70
N ALA A 102 8.62 -2.52 -12.49
CA ALA A 102 9.92 -2.25 -13.10
C ALA A 102 9.86 -1.07 -14.09
N GLU A 103 8.80 -1.02 -14.92
CA GLU A 103 8.55 0.09 -15.83
C GLU A 103 8.38 1.40 -15.07
N ALA A 104 7.50 1.42 -14.05
CA ALA A 104 7.23 2.60 -13.24
C ALA A 104 8.51 3.17 -12.61
N ARG A 105 9.35 2.31 -12.02
CA ARG A 105 10.63 2.72 -11.43
C ARG A 105 11.52 3.44 -12.45
N SER A 106 11.70 2.83 -13.62
CA SER A 106 12.55 3.40 -14.67
C SER A 106 11.98 4.71 -15.21
N ARG A 107 10.68 4.70 -15.58
CA ARG A 107 9.97 5.81 -16.20
C ARG A 107 9.93 7.04 -15.29
N TYR A 108 9.51 6.89 -14.03
CA TYR A 108 9.31 8.04 -13.16
C TYR A 108 10.63 8.58 -12.60
N ALA A 109 11.63 7.72 -12.37
CA ALA A 109 12.98 8.19 -12.05
C ALA A 109 13.58 9.02 -13.21
N ARG A 110 13.36 8.59 -14.46
CA ARG A 110 13.77 9.36 -15.65
C ARG A 110 13.02 10.69 -15.74
N LEU A 111 11.70 10.67 -15.62
CA LEU A 111 10.87 11.87 -15.68
C LEU A 111 11.29 12.90 -14.62
N ALA A 112 11.53 12.48 -13.38
CA ALA A 112 12.00 13.37 -12.32
C ALA A 112 13.30 14.09 -12.71
N ARG A 113 14.26 13.37 -13.30
CA ARG A 113 15.51 13.97 -13.79
C ARG A 113 15.29 14.94 -14.93
N GLU A 114 14.43 14.60 -15.89
CA GLU A 114 14.10 15.48 -17.02
C GLU A 114 13.46 16.78 -16.54
N VAL A 115 12.48 16.71 -15.65
CA VAL A 115 11.82 17.89 -15.08
C VAL A 115 12.81 18.77 -14.31
N MET A 116 13.72 18.17 -13.54
CA MET A 116 14.73 18.93 -12.79
C MET A 116 15.79 19.54 -13.71
N ALA A 117 16.17 18.87 -14.79
CA ALA A 117 17.13 19.40 -15.77
C ALA A 117 16.59 20.65 -16.49
N ASP A 118 15.27 20.75 -16.67
CA ASP A 118 14.63 21.94 -17.24
C ASP A 118 14.65 23.16 -16.29
N LEU A 119 15.07 23.00 -15.02
CA LEU A 119 15.16 24.09 -14.04
C LEU A 119 16.54 24.74 -13.94
N THR A 120 17.57 24.08 -14.49
CA THR A 120 18.97 24.54 -14.49
C THR A 120 19.33 25.23 -15.80
#